data_AF-A0A183B5Q1-F1
#
_entry.id   AF-A0A183B5Q1-F1
#
_cell.length_a   1.000
_cell.length_b   1.000
_cell.length_c   1.000
_cell.angle_alpha   90.00
_cell.angle_beta   90.00
_cell.angle_gamma   90.00
#
_symmetry.space_group_name_H-M   'P 1'
#
loop_
_entity.id
_entity.type
_entity.pdbx_description
1 polymer ?
#
loop_
_entity_poly.entity_id
_entity_poly.type
_entity_poly.pdbx_seq_one_letter_code
_entity_poly.pdbx_strand_id
1 'polypeptide(L)'
;MEDWHQLGAAKLFKELTLKDAEKALTDDINRLVDTIPPNDIEEKNNFRTQMDGFQQLFQRYLHSTSEAFDWKKMEPVPPECMKAYSKLTTPSDRETIQKQLNKLVVVKLNGGLGTTMGCTGPKSLISVRNDLTFLDLNVQQIEVLNNNYGANIPLVLMNSFNTNADTEKVLRKYQQVNVEIVTFMQSM
;
A
#
# COMPACT_ATOMS: atom_id res chain seq x y z
N MET A 1 36.22 17.32 35.16
CA MET A 1 34.88 17.93 35.33
C MET A 1 34.44 18.68 34.06
N GLU A 2 35.28 18.79 33.02
CA GLU A 2 34.99 19.52 31.77
C GLU A 2 34.25 18.71 30.69
N ASP A 3 34.30 17.37 30.73
CA ASP A 3 33.72 16.50 29.69
C ASP A 3 32.18 16.48 29.66
N TRP A 4 31.53 16.66 30.82
CA TRP A 4 30.07 16.59 30.96
C TRP A 4 29.34 17.80 30.32
N HIS A 5 30.00 18.95 30.26
CA HIS A 5 29.43 20.15 29.65
C HIS A 5 29.45 20.10 28.11
N GLN A 6 30.48 19.50 27.50
CA GLN A 6 30.55 19.33 26.04
C GLN A 6 29.53 18.32 25.50
N LEU A 7 29.31 17.20 26.22
CA LEU A 7 28.30 16.19 25.88
C LEU A 7 26.86 16.75 25.92
N GLY A 8 26.56 17.61 26.89
CA GLY A 8 25.26 18.29 26.99
C GLY A 8 25.01 19.30 25.86
N ALA A 9 26.04 20.07 25.49
CA ALA A 9 25.96 21.05 24.40
C ALA A 9 25.77 20.39 23.03
N ALA A 10 26.49 19.30 22.75
CA ALA A 10 26.36 18.57 21.48
C ALA A 10 24.98 17.90 21.32
N LYS A 11 24.44 17.34 22.41
CA LYS A 11 23.09 16.75 22.42
C LYS A 11 22.01 17.81 22.21
N LEU A 12 22.12 18.94 22.92
CA LEU A 12 21.20 20.07 22.76
C LEU A 12 21.25 20.64 21.34
N PHE A 13 22.45 20.79 20.77
CA PHE A 13 22.61 21.25 19.38
C PHE A 13 21.92 20.29 18.39
N LYS A 14 22.12 18.97 18.56
CA LYS A 14 21.44 17.97 17.73
C LYS A 14 19.91 18.07 17.87
N GLU A 15 19.38 18.17 19.08
CA GLU A 15 17.93 18.33 19.31
C GLU A 15 17.38 19.61 18.67
N LEU A 16 18.11 20.72 18.74
CA LEU A 16 17.74 21.98 18.08
C LEU A 16 17.72 21.84 16.55
N THR A 17 18.75 21.22 15.96
CA THR A 17 18.80 21.00 14.50
C THR A 17 17.67 20.10 13.99
N LEU A 18 17.25 19.10 14.78
CA LEU A 18 16.11 18.25 14.41
C LEU A 18 14.79 19.04 14.43
N LYS A 19 14.58 19.87 15.46
CA LYS A 19 13.41 20.75 15.54
C LYS A 19 13.36 21.76 14.41
N ASP A 20 14.51 22.32 14.03
CA ASP A 20 14.59 23.24 12.90
C ASP A 20 14.23 22.54 11.58
N ALA A 21 14.69 21.30 11.38
CA ALA A 21 14.34 20.50 10.20
C ALA A 21 12.84 20.16 10.15
N GLU A 22 12.22 19.81 11.28
CA GLU A 22 10.76 19.58 11.36
C GLU A 22 9.95 20.84 11.04
N LYS A 23 10.38 21.99 11.59
CA LYS A 23 9.73 23.27 11.32
C LYS A 23 9.85 23.66 9.85
N ALA A 24 11.04 23.54 9.29
CA ALA A 24 11.27 23.82 7.87
C ALA A 24 10.37 22.96 6.96
N LEU A 25 10.27 21.66 7.24
CA LEU A 25 9.37 20.78 6.49
C LEU A 25 7.91 21.20 6.64
N THR A 26 7.48 21.56 7.85
CA THR A 26 6.09 22.01 8.10
C THR A 26 5.77 23.26 7.27
N ASP A 27 6.68 24.23 7.26
CA ASP A 27 6.52 25.48 6.50
C ASP A 27 6.45 25.20 4.99
N ASP A 28 7.29 24.30 4.47
CA ASP A 28 7.29 23.91 3.07
C ASP A 28 6.02 23.14 2.67
N ILE A 29 5.54 22.22 3.51
CA ILE A 29 4.26 21.53 3.29
C ILE A 29 3.11 22.53 3.21
N ASN A 30 3.06 23.53 4.11
CA ASN A 30 2.03 24.55 4.08
C ASN A 30 2.07 25.35 2.77
N ARG A 31 3.26 25.72 2.30
CA ARG A 31 3.44 26.38 0.99
C ARG A 31 2.93 25.53 -0.15
N LEU A 32 3.23 24.22 -0.16
CA LEU A 32 2.76 23.30 -1.20
C LEU A 32 1.24 23.17 -1.19
N VAL A 33 0.63 23.01 0.00
CA VAL A 33 -0.83 22.94 0.18
C VAL A 33 -1.52 24.21 -0.33
N ASP A 34 -0.88 25.37 -0.22
CA ASP A 34 -1.42 26.64 -0.71
C ASP A 34 -1.27 26.86 -2.22
N THR A 35 -0.51 26.03 -2.92
CA THR A 35 -0.47 26.04 -4.39
C THR A 35 -1.73 25.45 -5.04
N ILE A 36 -2.50 24.65 -4.28
CA ILE A 36 -3.75 24.05 -4.76
C ILE A 36 -4.83 25.13 -4.84
N PRO A 37 -5.54 25.27 -5.97
CA PRO A 37 -6.59 26.27 -6.13
C PRO A 37 -7.63 26.21 -5.01
N PRO A 38 -8.08 27.36 -4.46
CA PRO A 38 -9.01 27.39 -3.32
C PRO A 38 -10.39 26.81 -3.64
N ASN A 39 -10.72 26.64 -4.91
CA ASN A 39 -11.97 26.05 -5.36
C ASN A 39 -11.92 24.51 -5.35
N ASP A 40 -10.73 23.90 -5.28
CA ASP A 40 -10.55 22.45 -5.21
C ASP A 40 -10.32 21.99 -3.77
N ILE A 41 -11.41 22.06 -2.99
CA ILE A 41 -11.39 21.73 -1.56
C ILE A 41 -11.07 20.24 -1.35
N GLU A 42 -11.54 19.37 -2.25
CA GLU A 42 -11.32 17.93 -2.15
C GLU A 42 -9.86 17.58 -2.38
N GLU A 43 -9.24 18.07 -3.46
CA GLU A 43 -7.80 17.86 -3.72
C GLU A 43 -6.95 18.45 -2.60
N LYS A 44 -7.29 19.64 -2.10
CA LYS A 44 -6.57 20.27 -0.98
C LYS A 44 -6.62 19.41 0.29
N ASN A 45 -7.79 18.87 0.65
CA ASN A 45 -7.95 18.00 1.82
C ASN A 45 -7.22 16.65 1.64
N ASN A 46 -7.30 16.06 0.45
CA ASN A 46 -6.62 14.80 0.13
C ASN A 46 -5.10 14.97 0.19
N PHE A 47 -4.57 16.01 -0.44
CA PHE A 47 -3.13 16.32 -0.40
C PHE A 47 -2.66 16.62 1.03
N ARG A 48 -3.45 17.39 1.80
CA ARG A 48 -3.12 17.67 3.21
C ARG A 48 -3.01 16.38 4.03
N THR A 49 -3.97 15.47 3.89
CA THR A 49 -3.95 14.16 4.56
C THR A 49 -2.68 13.37 4.23
N GLN A 50 -2.26 13.38 2.95
CA GLN A 50 -1.03 12.72 2.52
C GLN A 50 0.21 13.37 3.15
N MET A 51 0.28 14.70 3.15
CA MET A 51 1.40 15.45 3.71
C MET A 51 1.50 15.32 5.22
N ASP A 52 0.38 15.26 5.95
CA ASP A 52 0.38 15.00 7.39
C ASP A 52 0.93 13.58 7.68
N GLY A 53 0.59 12.59 6.86
CA GLY A 53 1.17 11.24 6.93
C GLY A 53 2.67 11.23 6.63
N PHE A 54 3.10 11.97 5.60
CA PHE A 54 4.52 12.13 5.28
C PHE A 54 5.29 12.79 6.43
N GLN A 55 4.73 13.85 7.02
CA GLN A 55 5.33 14.54 8.15
C GLN A 55 5.51 13.60 9.36
N GLN A 56 4.52 12.75 9.67
CA GLN A 56 4.66 11.75 10.73
C GLN A 56 5.79 10.74 10.45
N LEU A 57 5.91 10.28 9.20
CA LEU A 57 7.01 9.39 8.79
C LEU A 57 8.38 10.08 8.89
N PHE A 58 8.45 11.37 8.51
CA PHE A 58 9.67 12.15 8.59
C PHE A 58 10.09 12.42 10.05
N GLN A 59 9.14 12.78 10.91
CA GLN A 59 9.37 12.91 12.36
C GLN A 59 9.88 11.58 12.91
N ARG A 60 9.23 10.47 12.58
CA ARG A 60 9.70 9.13 12.98
C ARG A 60 11.11 8.87 12.45
N TYR A 61 11.45 9.25 11.22
CA TYR A 61 12.80 9.08 10.67
C TYR A 61 13.84 9.88 11.46
N LEU A 62 13.56 11.16 11.75
CA LEU A 62 14.44 12.04 12.53
C LEU A 62 14.66 11.56 13.97
N HIS A 63 13.60 11.09 14.62
CA HIS A 63 13.63 10.60 16.00
C HIS A 63 13.96 9.12 16.11
N SER A 64 13.94 8.38 15.00
CA SER A 64 14.43 7.01 14.96
C SER A 64 15.94 7.01 15.11
N THR A 65 16.39 7.08 16.36
CA THR A 65 17.54 6.26 16.72
C THR A 65 17.13 4.84 16.43
N SER A 66 17.81 4.14 15.54
CA SER A 66 17.63 2.69 15.40
C SER A 66 17.65 2.12 16.82
N GLU A 67 16.50 1.79 17.39
CA GLU A 67 16.48 1.03 18.63
C GLU A 67 17.22 -0.23 18.25
N ALA A 68 18.46 -0.32 18.76
CA ALA A 68 19.36 -1.39 18.41
C ALA A 68 18.59 -2.66 18.73
N PHE A 69 18.24 -3.37 17.68
CA PHE A 69 17.44 -4.56 17.74
C PHE A 69 18.11 -5.51 18.75
N ASP A 70 17.50 -5.68 19.93
CA ASP A 70 18.11 -6.48 20.99
C ASP A 70 17.94 -7.95 20.64
N TRP A 71 18.94 -8.50 19.96
CA TRP A 71 18.96 -9.89 19.52
C TRP A 71 18.69 -10.87 20.67
N LYS A 72 19.01 -10.51 21.91
CA LYS A 72 18.80 -11.37 23.09
C LYS A 72 17.32 -11.49 23.48
N LYS A 73 16.46 -10.58 23.02
CA LYS A 73 15.00 -10.62 23.24
C LYS A 73 14.25 -11.35 22.12
N MET A 74 14.95 -11.81 21.08
CA MET A 74 14.32 -12.63 20.05
C MET A 74 14.05 -14.04 20.58
N GLU A 75 12.80 -14.46 20.46
CA GLU A 75 12.39 -15.83 20.70
C GLU A 75 11.79 -16.41 19.42
N PRO A 76 11.95 -17.72 19.15
CA PRO A 76 11.25 -18.38 18.07
C PRO A 76 9.74 -18.17 18.20
N VAL A 77 9.06 -17.96 17.07
CA VAL A 77 7.60 -17.83 17.07
C VAL A 77 6.98 -19.11 17.66
N PRO A 78 6.14 -19.01 18.70
CA PRO A 78 5.55 -20.18 19.32
C PRO A 78 4.74 -21.01 18.32
N PRO A 79 4.80 -22.36 18.37
CA PRO A 79 4.12 -23.23 17.41
C PRO A 79 2.60 -22.99 17.33
N GLU A 80 1.96 -22.58 18.42
CA GLU A 80 0.55 -22.26 18.50
C GLU A 80 0.14 -21.03 17.68
N CYS A 81 1.08 -20.11 17.41
CA CYS A 81 0.86 -18.93 16.58
C CYS A 81 0.91 -19.27 15.07
N MET A 82 1.38 -20.46 14.70
CA MET A 82 1.53 -20.90 13.31
C MET A 82 0.77 -22.21 13.07
N LYS A 83 -0.37 -22.12 12.39
CA LYS A 83 -1.13 -23.30 11.97
C LYS A 83 -0.61 -23.80 10.61
N ALA A 84 -0.24 -25.07 10.55
CA ALA A 84 0.11 -25.72 9.28
C ALA A 84 -1.11 -25.73 8.34
N TYR A 85 -0.89 -25.43 7.06
CA TYR A 85 -1.95 -25.37 6.04
C TYR A 85 -2.75 -26.69 5.96
N SER A 86 -2.08 -27.83 6.05
CA SER A 86 -2.71 -29.16 6.03
C SER A 86 -3.66 -29.43 7.19
N LYS A 87 -3.61 -28.63 8.26
CA LYS A 87 -4.50 -28.74 9.44
C LYS A 87 -5.71 -27.80 9.35
N LEU A 88 -5.82 -26.97 8.32
CA LEU A 88 -6.96 -26.09 8.13
C LEU A 88 -8.17 -26.89 7.63
N THR A 89 -9.35 -26.60 8.18
CA THR A 89 -10.59 -27.22 7.75
C THR A 89 -11.05 -26.63 6.42
N THR A 90 -11.29 -27.48 5.43
CA THR A 90 -11.82 -27.08 4.13
C THR A 90 -13.34 -27.25 4.16
N PRO A 91 -14.14 -26.17 3.99
CA PRO A 91 -15.58 -26.30 3.88
C PRO A 91 -15.91 -27.10 2.61
N SER A 92 -16.77 -28.11 2.75
CA SER A 92 -17.22 -28.95 1.62
C SER A 92 -18.59 -28.52 1.09
N ASP A 93 -19.37 -27.83 1.92
CA ASP A 93 -20.73 -27.42 1.56
C ASP A 93 -20.73 -26.09 0.79
N ARG A 94 -21.45 -26.09 -0.32
CA ARG A 94 -21.49 -24.98 -1.26
C ARG A 94 -22.05 -23.69 -0.63
N GLU A 95 -23.03 -23.82 0.26
CA GLU A 95 -23.69 -22.68 0.92
C GLU A 95 -22.72 -21.93 1.85
N THR A 96 -21.96 -22.65 2.68
CA THR A 96 -20.94 -22.02 3.53
C THR A 96 -19.85 -21.36 2.71
N ILE A 97 -19.38 -22.01 1.62
CA ILE A 97 -18.38 -21.42 0.73
C ILE A 97 -18.90 -20.11 0.14
N GLN A 98 -20.10 -20.10 -0.45
CA GLN A 98 -20.71 -18.90 -1.02
C GLN A 98 -20.83 -17.78 0.02
N LYS A 99 -21.32 -18.10 1.23
CA LYS A 99 -21.47 -17.13 2.33
C LYS A 99 -20.13 -16.55 2.78
N GLN A 100 -19.06 -17.33 2.78
CA GLN A 100 -17.72 -16.85 3.12
C GLN A 100 -17.12 -16.00 2.01
N LEU A 101 -17.26 -16.42 0.74
CA LEU A 101 -16.78 -15.66 -0.42
C LEU A 101 -17.45 -14.29 -0.54
N ASN A 102 -18.74 -14.19 -0.23
CA ASN A 102 -19.45 -12.90 -0.21
C ASN A 102 -19.00 -11.94 0.91
N LYS A 103 -18.10 -12.38 1.81
CA LYS A 103 -17.43 -11.52 2.81
C LYS A 103 -15.99 -11.19 2.45
N LEU A 104 -15.48 -11.76 1.36
CA LEU A 104 -14.09 -11.62 0.93
C LEU A 104 -13.94 -10.47 -0.08
N VAL A 105 -12.88 -9.70 0.07
CA VAL A 105 -12.39 -8.74 -0.93
C VAL A 105 -10.99 -9.16 -1.35
N VAL A 106 -10.71 -9.16 -2.65
CA VAL A 106 -9.37 -9.45 -3.16
C VAL A 106 -8.68 -8.14 -3.51
N VAL A 107 -7.59 -7.82 -2.82
CA VAL A 107 -6.78 -6.61 -3.10
C VAL A 107 -5.48 -7.00 -3.81
N LYS A 108 -5.13 -6.26 -4.87
CA LYS A 108 -3.86 -6.41 -5.59
C LYS A 108 -3.09 -5.09 -5.57
N LEU A 109 -1.82 -5.16 -5.15
CA LEU A 109 -0.90 -4.03 -5.18
C LEU A 109 -0.41 -3.83 -6.62
N ASN A 110 -0.93 -2.81 -7.29
CA ASN A 110 -0.75 -2.55 -8.71
C ASN A 110 0.09 -1.28 -8.99
N GLY A 111 0.85 -0.80 -8.01
CA GLY A 111 1.69 0.40 -8.15
C GLY A 111 3.01 0.17 -8.87
N GLY A 112 3.41 -1.08 -9.09
CA GLY A 112 4.72 -1.46 -9.63
C GLY A 112 4.81 -1.39 -11.15
N LEU A 113 5.95 -0.91 -11.65
CA LEU A 113 6.26 -0.84 -13.07
C LEU A 113 7.03 -2.08 -13.57
N GLY A 114 6.91 -2.32 -14.87
CA GLY A 114 7.63 -3.37 -15.61
C GLY A 114 9.09 -3.05 -15.95
N THR A 115 9.66 -1.97 -15.42
CA THR A 115 10.95 -1.41 -15.86
C THR A 115 12.11 -2.38 -15.72
N THR A 116 12.14 -3.19 -14.65
CA THR A 116 13.17 -4.22 -14.45
C THR A 116 13.11 -5.35 -15.48
N MET A 117 12.00 -5.46 -16.21
CA MET A 117 11.80 -6.42 -17.30
C MET A 117 11.88 -5.76 -18.68
N GLY A 118 12.31 -4.49 -18.76
CA GLY A 118 12.43 -3.75 -20.03
C GLY A 118 11.11 -3.26 -20.62
N CYS A 119 10.00 -3.35 -19.87
CA CYS A 119 8.69 -2.90 -20.31
C CYS A 119 8.36 -1.50 -19.76
N THR A 120 7.69 -0.69 -20.56
CA THR A 120 7.09 0.57 -20.14
C THR A 120 5.65 0.32 -19.68
N GLY A 121 5.30 0.75 -18.47
CA GLY A 121 3.93 0.66 -17.93
C GLY A 121 3.76 -0.29 -16.74
N PRO A 122 2.51 -0.50 -16.28
CA PRO A 122 2.20 -1.33 -15.13
C PRO A 122 2.66 -2.78 -15.32
N LYS A 123 3.30 -3.36 -14.29
CA LYS A 123 3.77 -4.75 -14.32
C LYS A 123 2.61 -5.75 -14.53
N SER A 124 1.41 -5.40 -14.07
CA SER A 124 0.22 -6.24 -14.21
C SER A 124 -0.25 -6.41 -15.66
N LEU A 125 0.10 -5.49 -16.55
CA LEU A 125 -0.29 -5.50 -17.97
C LEU A 125 0.70 -6.25 -18.86
N ILE A 126 1.72 -6.86 -18.28
CA ILE A 126 2.71 -7.64 -19.03
C ILE A 126 2.13 -9.03 -19.30
N SER A 127 2.17 -9.46 -20.56
CA SER A 127 1.77 -10.80 -20.98
C SER A 127 2.69 -11.86 -20.35
N VAL A 128 2.07 -12.87 -19.76
CA VAL A 128 2.75 -13.93 -18.99
C VAL A 128 2.65 -15.27 -19.70
N ARG A 129 1.44 -15.63 -20.15
CA ARG A 129 1.18 -16.92 -20.78
C ARG A 129 0.03 -16.80 -21.77
N ASN A 130 0.20 -17.34 -22.98
CA ASN A 130 -0.83 -17.33 -24.03
C ASN A 130 -1.42 -15.92 -24.23
N ASP A 131 -0.54 -14.91 -24.26
CA ASP A 131 -0.87 -13.48 -24.35
C ASP A 131 -1.72 -12.90 -23.22
N LEU A 132 -2.07 -13.70 -22.19
CA LEU A 132 -2.76 -13.23 -21.00
C LEU A 132 -1.80 -12.49 -20.07
N THR A 133 -2.22 -11.32 -19.63
CA THR A 133 -1.50 -10.50 -18.64
C THR A 133 -1.72 -11.02 -17.22
N PHE A 134 -0.93 -10.57 -16.24
CA PHE A 134 -1.23 -10.87 -14.83
C PHE A 134 -2.63 -10.38 -14.44
N LEU A 135 -3.06 -9.22 -14.92
CA LEU A 135 -4.40 -8.71 -14.65
C LEU A 135 -5.48 -9.64 -15.21
N ASP A 136 -5.32 -10.10 -16.45
CA ASP A 136 -6.25 -11.07 -17.06
C ASP A 136 -6.38 -12.34 -16.22
N LEU A 137 -5.26 -12.89 -15.75
CA LEU A 137 -5.25 -14.10 -14.93
C LEU A 137 -5.95 -13.90 -13.59
N ASN A 138 -5.76 -12.73 -12.94
CA ASN A 138 -6.45 -12.42 -11.68
C ASN A 138 -7.97 -12.29 -11.89
N VAL A 139 -8.40 -11.60 -12.94
CA VAL A 139 -9.82 -11.44 -13.26
C VAL A 139 -10.44 -12.80 -13.56
N GLN A 140 -9.81 -13.63 -14.39
CA GLN A 140 -10.31 -14.98 -14.71
C GLN A 140 -10.44 -15.85 -13.48
N GLN A 141 -9.46 -15.83 -12.57
CA GLN A 141 -9.53 -16.62 -11.33
C GLN A 141 -10.74 -16.24 -10.47
N ILE A 142 -11.03 -14.95 -10.33
CA ILE A 142 -12.15 -14.46 -9.55
C ILE A 142 -13.48 -14.72 -10.27
N GLU A 143 -13.53 -14.53 -11.59
CA GLU A 143 -14.70 -14.84 -12.40
C GLU A 143 -15.10 -16.31 -12.29
N VAL A 144 -14.13 -17.22 -12.36
CA VAL A 144 -14.37 -18.66 -12.15
C VAL A 144 -14.95 -18.92 -10.76
N LEU A 145 -14.45 -18.25 -9.71
CA LEU A 145 -15.00 -18.41 -8.35
C LEU A 145 -16.44 -17.87 -8.25
N ASN A 146 -16.70 -16.67 -8.80
CA ASN A 146 -18.02 -16.06 -8.78
C ASN A 146 -19.03 -16.93 -9.53
N ASN A 147 -18.69 -17.41 -10.74
CA ASN A 147 -19.53 -18.30 -11.53
C ASN A 147 -19.73 -19.67 -10.86
N ASN A 148 -18.66 -20.26 -10.33
CA ASN A 148 -18.72 -21.60 -9.75
C ASN A 148 -19.49 -21.62 -8.44
N TYR A 149 -19.51 -20.56 -7.64
CA TYR A 149 -20.15 -20.55 -6.32
C TYR A 149 -21.36 -19.61 -6.22
N GLY A 150 -21.68 -18.85 -7.27
CA GLY A 150 -22.73 -17.83 -7.21
C GLY A 150 -22.40 -16.70 -6.23
N ALA A 151 -21.12 -16.36 -6.10
CA ALA A 151 -20.62 -15.30 -5.21
C ALA A 151 -20.38 -14.01 -5.99
N ASN A 152 -20.21 -12.89 -5.28
CA ASN A 152 -19.77 -11.63 -5.84
C ASN A 152 -18.53 -11.11 -5.11
N ILE A 153 -17.36 -11.63 -5.48
CA ILE A 153 -16.08 -11.21 -4.92
C ILE A 153 -15.55 -10.01 -5.73
N PRO A 154 -15.36 -8.83 -5.11
CA PRO A 154 -14.75 -7.68 -5.77
C PRO A 154 -13.22 -7.82 -5.84
N LEU A 155 -12.66 -7.33 -6.96
CA LEU A 155 -11.24 -7.15 -7.18
C LEU A 155 -10.87 -5.67 -7.00
N VAL A 156 -10.06 -5.36 -6.00
CA VAL A 156 -9.55 -4.01 -5.74
C VAL A 156 -8.11 -3.88 -6.22
N LEU A 157 -7.84 -2.90 -7.08
CA LEU A 157 -6.50 -2.57 -7.56
C LEU A 157 -5.99 -1.30 -6.88
N MET A 158 -4.91 -1.44 -6.11
CA MET A 158 -4.19 -0.30 -5.53
C MET A 158 -3.14 0.21 -6.52
N ASN A 159 -3.47 1.25 -7.26
CA ASN A 159 -2.60 1.85 -8.28
C ASN A 159 -1.59 2.83 -7.65
N SER A 160 -0.61 3.27 -8.43
CA SER A 160 0.22 4.44 -8.15
C SER A 160 -0.04 5.52 -9.20
N PHE A 161 0.49 6.72 -8.98
CA PHE A 161 0.47 7.78 -9.99
C PHE A 161 1.10 7.32 -11.33
N ASN A 162 2.02 6.36 -11.29
CA ASN A 162 2.67 5.79 -12.47
C ASN A 162 1.84 4.75 -13.21
N THR A 163 0.84 4.13 -12.55
CA THR A 163 0.11 2.99 -13.13
C THR A 163 -1.38 3.25 -13.33
N ASN A 164 -1.93 4.28 -12.69
CA ASN A 164 -3.38 4.53 -12.68
C ASN A 164 -3.95 4.74 -14.08
N ALA A 165 -3.40 5.70 -14.84
CA ALA A 165 -3.93 6.06 -16.16
C ALA A 165 -3.91 4.90 -17.16
N ASP A 166 -2.88 4.06 -17.13
CA ASP A 166 -2.77 2.91 -18.04
C ASP A 166 -3.65 1.74 -17.60
N THR A 167 -3.81 1.54 -16.28
CA THR A 167 -4.73 0.53 -15.74
C THR A 167 -6.17 0.87 -16.14
N GLU A 168 -6.62 2.12 -15.93
CA GLU A 168 -7.98 2.58 -16.26
C GLU A 168 -8.34 2.39 -17.74
N LYS A 169 -7.40 2.59 -18.67
CA LYS A 169 -7.63 2.36 -20.10
C LYS A 169 -7.98 0.90 -20.40
N VAL A 170 -7.36 -0.04 -19.71
CA VAL A 170 -7.52 -1.49 -19.95
C VAL A 170 -8.77 -2.04 -19.26
N LEU A 171 -9.25 -1.42 -18.17
CA LEU A 171 -10.42 -1.91 -17.42
C LEU A 171 -11.68 -2.06 -18.27
N ARG A 172 -11.82 -1.28 -19.35
CA ARG A 172 -12.93 -1.39 -20.32
C ARG A 172 -13.06 -2.80 -20.90
N LYS A 173 -11.96 -3.55 -21.01
CA LYS A 173 -11.94 -4.95 -21.48
C LYS A 173 -12.80 -5.87 -20.60
N TYR A 174 -12.95 -5.54 -19.31
CA TYR A 174 -13.57 -6.42 -18.31
C TYR A 174 -15.02 -6.04 -17.99
N GLN A 175 -15.65 -5.14 -18.75
CA GLN A 175 -17.03 -4.70 -18.45
C GLN A 175 -18.09 -5.81 -18.53
N GLN A 176 -17.79 -6.90 -19.23
CA GLN A 176 -18.71 -8.02 -19.44
C GLN A 176 -18.34 -9.26 -18.62
N VAL A 177 -17.29 -9.21 -17.79
CA VAL A 177 -16.90 -10.34 -16.94
C VAL A 177 -17.66 -10.27 -15.61
N ASN A 178 -17.90 -11.42 -14.99
CA ASN A 178 -18.61 -11.48 -13.70
C ASN A 178 -17.66 -11.15 -12.52
N VAL A 179 -17.05 -9.96 -12.54
CA VAL A 179 -16.17 -9.46 -11.47
C VAL A 179 -16.34 -7.94 -11.36
N GLU A 180 -16.69 -7.47 -10.17
CA GLU A 180 -16.64 -6.05 -9.84
C GLU A 180 -15.18 -5.63 -9.63
N ILE A 181 -14.68 -4.71 -10.46
CA ILE A 181 -13.31 -4.19 -10.35
C ILE A 181 -13.37 -2.75 -9.86
N VAL A 182 -12.71 -2.50 -8.73
CA VAL A 182 -12.60 -1.17 -8.10
C VAL A 182 -11.14 -0.76 -8.08
N THR A 183 -10.86 0.50 -8.39
CA THR A 183 -9.50 1.06 -8.32
C THR A 183 -9.42 2.13 -7.24
N PHE A 184 -8.24 2.26 -6.64
CA PHE A 184 -7.90 3.44 -5.86
C PHE A 184 -6.41 3.75 -6.02
N MET A 185 -6.07 5.03 -5.90
CA MET A 185 -4.69 5.50 -5.98
C MET A 185 -4.11 5.55 -4.57
N GLN A 186 -2.93 4.96 -4.38
CA GLN A 186 -2.18 5.17 -3.14
C GLN A 186 -1.68 6.61 -3.02
N SER A 187 -1.31 7.03 -1.80
CA SER A 187 -0.68 8.34 -1.57
C SER A 187 0.55 8.54 -2.46
N MET A 188 0.76 9.78 -2.92
CA MET A 188 1.95 10.17 -3.68
C MET A 188 3.20 10.20 -2.80
#